data_AF-A0A6P0P4L7-F1
#
_entry.id   AF-A0A6P0P4L7-F1
#
_cell.length_a   1.000
_cell.length_b   1.000
_cell.length_c   1.000
_cell.angle_alpha   90.00
_cell.angle_beta   90.00
_cell.angle_gamma   90.00
#
_symmetry.space_group_name_H-M   'P 1'
#
loop_
_entity.id
_entity.type
_entity.pdbx_description
1 polymer ?
#
loop_
_entity_poly.entity_id
_entity_poly.type
_entity_poly.pdbx_seq_one_letter_code
_entity_poly.pdbx_strand_id
1 'polypeptide(L)'
;MITEIVEKGVYFIFSPVKKCSHISICIAEGLKKLGIPIFSNIDCWLIDLKNQEYLFKNDRQLHPNNCAIVVADIYFIEMTNNHPLFDLFYELNEEVILVIIDPNDSDHVLTG
;
A
#
# COMPACT_ATOMS: atom_id res chain seq x y z
N MET A 1 -9.62 3.53 -16.44
CA MET A 1 -8.71 2.62 -15.70
C MET A 1 -7.25 3.08 -15.74
N ILE A 2 -6.48 2.95 -16.83
CA ILE A 2 -5.06 3.38 -16.81
C ILE A 2 -4.88 4.89 -16.59
N THR A 3 -5.63 5.74 -17.32
CA THR A 3 -5.58 7.21 -17.16
C THR A 3 -5.86 7.64 -15.73
N GLU A 4 -6.84 6.99 -15.11
CA GLU A 4 -7.25 7.26 -13.73
C GLU A 4 -6.18 6.86 -12.71
N ILE A 5 -5.47 5.75 -12.93
CA ILE A 5 -4.32 5.36 -12.08
C ILE A 5 -3.18 6.37 -12.21
N VAL A 6 -2.93 6.88 -13.41
CA VAL A 6 -1.89 7.90 -13.62
C VAL A 6 -2.25 9.23 -12.93
N GLU A 7 -3.54 9.61 -12.93
CA GLU A 7 -4.01 10.85 -12.32
C GLU A 7 -4.16 10.75 -10.79
N LYS A 8 -4.80 9.69 -10.29
CA LYS A 8 -5.14 9.52 -8.87
C LYS A 8 -4.05 8.79 -8.08
N GLY A 9 -3.24 7.96 -8.73
CA GLY A 9 -2.15 7.22 -8.10
C GLY A 9 -2.57 5.98 -7.32
N VAL A 10 -1.60 5.47 -6.56
CA VAL A 10 -1.70 4.26 -5.74
C VAL A 10 -1.36 4.57 -4.29
N TYR A 11 -2.24 4.18 -3.36
CA TYR A 11 -2.05 4.37 -1.94
C TYR A 11 -1.63 3.07 -1.25
N PHE A 12 -0.52 3.08 -0.52
CA PHE A 12 -0.05 1.93 0.25
C PHE A 12 -0.41 2.05 1.73
N ILE A 13 -1.00 0.99 2.28
CA ILE A 13 -1.35 0.87 3.68
C ILE A 13 -0.44 -0.17 4.33
N PHE A 14 0.38 0.30 5.27
CA PHE A 14 1.27 -0.53 6.05
C PHE A 14 0.84 -0.59 7.52
N SER A 15 1.19 -1.69 8.18
CA SER A 15 1.15 -1.74 9.64
C SER A 15 2.19 -0.78 10.24
N PRO A 16 1.84 0.05 11.24
CA PRO A 16 2.78 0.98 11.87
C PRO A 16 4.00 0.33 12.54
N VAL A 17 3.91 -0.97 12.87
CA VAL A 17 4.98 -1.69 13.57
C VAL A 17 5.81 -2.59 12.66
N LYS A 18 5.35 -2.87 11.44
CA LYS A 18 6.11 -3.68 10.47
C LYS A 18 6.72 -2.80 9.40
N LYS A 19 7.89 -3.22 8.92
CA LYS A 19 8.56 -2.59 7.79
C LYS A 19 7.75 -2.87 6.51
N CYS A 20 7.78 -1.94 5.57
CA CYS A 20 7.29 -2.16 4.21
C CYS A 20 7.98 -3.40 3.61
N SER A 21 7.16 -4.30 3.06
CA SER A 21 7.62 -5.58 2.50
C SER A 21 8.39 -5.38 1.20
N HIS A 22 9.28 -6.33 0.88
CA HIS A 22 10.08 -6.28 -0.35
C HIS A 22 9.21 -6.21 -1.61
N ILE A 23 8.10 -6.95 -1.62
CA ILE A 23 7.13 -6.90 -2.73
C ILE A 23 6.51 -5.50 -2.89
N SER A 24 6.13 -4.85 -1.80
CA SER A 24 5.63 -3.47 -1.83
C SER A 24 6.67 -2.53 -2.42
N ILE A 25 7.94 -2.65 -2.00
CA ILE A 25 9.06 -1.85 -2.52
C ILE A 25 9.21 -2.05 -4.03
N CYS A 26 9.23 -3.30 -4.51
CA CYS A 26 9.34 -3.58 -5.94
C CYS A 26 8.19 -2.99 -6.76
N ILE A 27 6.95 -3.10 -6.27
CA ILE A 27 5.76 -2.53 -6.93
C ILE A 27 5.90 -1.00 -6.99
N ALA A 28 6.23 -0.36 -5.87
CA ALA A 28 6.39 1.09 -5.78
C ALA A 28 7.46 1.63 -6.73
N GLU A 29 8.62 0.98 -6.82
CA GLU A 29 9.66 1.37 -7.77
C GLU A 29 9.20 1.21 -9.22
N GLY A 30 8.48 0.13 -9.52
CA GLY A 30 7.87 -0.10 -10.83
C GLY A 30 6.88 1.00 -11.21
N LEU A 31 5.96 1.34 -10.30
CA LEU A 31 4.97 2.40 -10.49
C LEU A 31 5.63 3.76 -10.70
N LYS A 32 6.63 4.12 -9.89
CA LYS A 32 7.38 5.39 -10.06
C LYS A 32 8.09 5.45 -11.42
N LYS A 33 8.68 4.35 -11.89
CA LYS A 33 9.29 4.28 -13.24
C LYS A 33 8.29 4.50 -14.36
N LEU A 34 7.02 4.15 -14.14
CA LEU A 34 5.91 4.39 -15.07
C LEU A 34 5.31 5.80 -14.92
N GLY A 35 5.82 6.63 -14.02
CA GLY A 35 5.29 7.97 -13.75
C GLY A 35 3.98 7.98 -12.96
N ILE A 36 3.62 6.85 -12.33
CA ILE A 36 2.42 6.75 -11.50
C ILE A 36 2.76 7.26 -10.09
N PRO A 37 2.00 8.23 -9.56
CA PRO A 37 2.22 8.73 -8.21
C PRO A 37 1.87 7.66 -7.17
N ILE A 38 2.68 7.60 -6.11
CA ILE A 38 2.47 6.67 -4.99
C ILE A 38 2.42 7.44 -3.67
N PHE A 39 1.57 6.97 -2.77
CA PHE A 39 1.34 7.56 -1.46
C PHE A 39 1.28 6.47 -0.39
N SER A 40 1.32 6.84 0.88
CA SER A 40 1.21 5.86 1.95
C SER A 40 0.72 6.45 3.27
N ASN A 41 0.26 5.59 4.18
CA ASN A 41 -0.14 6.01 5.53
C ASN A 41 1.03 6.33 6.47
N ILE A 42 2.26 5.90 6.16
CA ILE A 42 3.46 6.12 6.97
C ILE A 42 4.69 6.36 6.10
N ASP A 43 5.66 7.13 6.58
CA ASP A 43 6.96 7.21 5.93
C ASP A 43 7.69 5.86 6.05
N CYS A 44 8.00 5.22 4.92
CA CYS A 44 8.71 3.95 4.88
C CYS A 44 9.75 3.89 3.77
N TRP A 45 10.83 3.15 4.02
CA TRP A 45 11.96 2.95 3.12
C TRP A 45 12.69 4.25 2.77
N LEU A 46 13.63 4.63 3.62
CA LEU A 46 14.46 5.82 3.45
C LEU A 46 15.43 5.63 2.26
N ILE A 47 15.32 6.50 1.27
CA ILE A 47 16.16 6.53 0.06
C ILE A 47 17.33 7.51 0.25
N ASP A 48 17.08 8.65 0.89
CA ASP A 48 18.11 9.66 1.15
C ASP A 48 18.05 10.14 2.61
N LEU A 49 19.10 9.82 3.37
CA LEU A 49 19.24 10.21 4.77
C LEU A 49 19.38 11.72 4.95
N LYS A 50 20.04 12.41 4.02
CA LYS A 50 20.30 13.85 4.13
C LYS A 50 19.01 14.66 3.96
N ASN A 51 18.19 14.24 3.01
CA ASN A 51 16.93 14.93 2.68
C ASN A 51 15.71 14.34 3.39
N GLN A 52 15.90 13.26 4.18
CA GLN A 52 14.81 12.50 4.78
C GLN A 52 13.78 12.09 3.71
N GLU A 53 14.29 11.61 2.57
CA GLU A 53 13.47 11.19 1.45
C GLU A 53 13.12 9.71 1.59
N TYR A 54 11.83 9.40 1.51
CA TYR A 54 11.30 8.05 1.62
C TYR A 54 10.65 7.63 0.30
N LEU A 55 10.69 6.33 -0.03
CA LEU A 55 9.98 5.78 -1.17
C LEU A 55 8.47 5.89 -0.98
N PHE A 56 8.03 5.49 0.21
CA PHE A 56 6.67 5.65 0.68
C PHE A 56 6.65 6.86 1.59
N LYS A 57 5.99 7.93 1.15
CA LYS A 57 5.86 9.15 1.93
C LYS A 57 4.44 9.29 2.42
N ASN A 58 4.30 9.69 3.68
CA ASN A 58 3.03 10.06 4.25
C ASN A 58 2.66 11.48 3.81
N ASP A 59 1.54 11.60 3.13
CA ASP A 59 0.88 12.87 2.90
C ASP A 59 -0.42 12.91 3.71
N ARG A 60 -0.42 13.72 4.77
CA ARG A 60 -1.56 13.83 5.70
C ARG A 60 -2.82 14.42 5.05
N GLN A 61 -2.71 14.99 3.86
CA GLN A 61 -3.85 15.54 3.13
C GLN A 61 -4.49 14.52 2.19
N LEU A 62 -3.83 13.39 1.94
CA LEU A 62 -4.32 12.35 1.05
C LEU A 62 -4.98 11.21 1.82
N HIS A 63 -6.22 10.92 1.44
CA HIS A 63 -6.97 9.76 1.91
C HIS A 63 -6.87 8.64 0.86
N PRO A 64 -6.93 7.35 1.26
CA PRO A 64 -7.01 6.22 0.32
C PRO A 64 -8.08 6.39 -0.78
N ASN A 65 -9.21 7.01 -0.44
CA ASN A 65 -10.31 7.33 -1.37
C ASN A 65 -9.97 8.36 -2.47
N ASN A 66 -8.85 9.05 -2.36
CA ASN A 66 -8.37 9.96 -3.40
C ASN A 66 -7.57 9.23 -4.48
N CYS A 67 -7.23 7.97 -4.27
CA CYS A 67 -6.42 7.15 -5.16
C CYS A 67 -7.29 6.19 -5.99
N ALA A 68 -6.73 5.68 -7.10
CA ALA A 68 -7.43 4.68 -7.92
C ALA A 68 -7.28 3.26 -7.34
N ILE A 69 -6.13 3.00 -6.72
CA ILE A 69 -5.78 1.69 -6.14
C ILE A 69 -5.30 1.91 -4.72
N VAL A 70 -5.76 1.03 -3.82
CA VAL A 70 -5.25 0.92 -2.45
C VAL A 70 -4.59 -0.44 -2.32
N VAL A 71 -3.34 -0.46 -1.88
CA VAL A 71 -2.55 -1.67 -1.65
C VAL A 71 -2.36 -1.83 -0.15
N ALA A 72 -2.87 -2.91 0.44
CA ALA A 72 -2.72 -3.21 1.86
C ALA A 72 -1.89 -4.48 2.08
N ASP A 73 -0.92 -4.43 2.98
CA ASP A 73 -0.20 -5.63 3.43
C ASP A 73 -1.09 -6.44 4.39
N ILE A 74 -1.12 -7.77 4.26
CA ILE A 74 -1.96 -8.64 5.11
C ILE A 74 -1.68 -8.43 6.60
N TYR A 75 -0.47 -8.02 7.00
CA TYR A 75 -0.17 -7.74 8.42
C TYR A 75 -0.86 -6.50 8.96
N PHE A 76 -1.22 -5.53 8.11
CA PHE A 76 -2.09 -4.44 8.54
C PHE A 76 -3.46 -4.99 8.97
N ILE A 77 -3.94 -5.99 8.25
CA ILE A 77 -5.23 -6.62 8.49
C ILE A 77 -5.21 -7.52 9.75
N GLU A 78 -4.12 -8.24 9.97
CA GLU A 78 -4.02 -9.19 11.09
C GLU A 78 -3.83 -8.52 12.47
N MET A 79 -3.41 -7.25 12.50
CA MET A 79 -2.93 -6.62 13.73
C MET A 79 -3.97 -5.93 14.60
N THR A 80 -5.18 -5.71 14.11
CA THR A 80 -6.23 -5.09 14.93
C THR A 80 -7.26 -6.16 15.31
N ASN A 81 -7.57 -6.26 16.61
CA ASN A 81 -8.53 -7.23 17.15
C ASN A 81 -9.98 -6.99 16.69
N ASN A 82 -10.22 -6.00 15.81
CA ASN A 82 -11.50 -5.64 15.23
C ASN A 82 -11.37 -5.63 13.70
N HIS A 83 -11.53 -6.78 13.04
CA HIS A 83 -11.82 -6.93 11.61
C HIS A 83 -11.44 -5.73 10.66
N PRO A 84 -10.18 -5.29 10.61
CA PRO A 84 -9.80 -4.02 9.99
C PRO A 84 -9.91 -4.04 8.46
N LEU A 85 -9.97 -5.23 7.86
CA LEU A 85 -10.27 -5.39 6.45
C LEU A 85 -11.72 -4.99 6.13
N PHE A 86 -12.67 -5.28 7.02
CA PHE A 86 -14.04 -4.84 6.83
C PHE A 86 -14.14 -3.33 7.03
N ASP A 87 -13.51 -2.78 8.07
CA ASP A 87 -13.50 -1.33 8.29
C ASP A 87 -12.87 -0.59 7.11
N LEU A 88 -11.70 -1.06 6.62
CA LEU A 88 -11.09 -0.52 5.42
C LEU A 88 -12.01 -0.65 4.20
N PHE A 89 -12.65 -1.81 4.00
CA PHE A 89 -13.56 -2.01 2.90
C PHE A 89 -14.79 -1.09 2.96
N TYR A 90 -15.34 -0.82 4.15
CA TYR A 90 -16.48 0.08 4.34
C TYR A 90 -16.10 1.57 4.26
N GLU A 91 -14.86 1.91 4.60
CA GLU A 91 -14.34 3.27 4.46
C GLU A 91 -14.00 3.62 3.01
N LEU A 92 -13.67 2.62 2.19
CA LEU A 92 -13.36 2.81 0.78
C LEU A 92 -14.62 3.03 -0.05
N ASN A 93 -14.56 3.98 -0.99
CA ASN A 93 -15.63 4.16 -1.96
C ASN A 93 -15.62 3.05 -3.03
N GLU A 94 -16.75 2.84 -3.70
CA GLU A 94 -16.93 1.76 -4.69
C GLU A 94 -16.02 1.90 -5.94
N GLU A 95 -15.40 3.06 -6.14
CA GLU A 95 -14.51 3.34 -7.28
C GLU A 95 -13.06 2.90 -7.02
N VAL A 96 -12.69 2.64 -5.75
CA VAL A 96 -11.33 2.22 -5.38
C VAL A 96 -11.14 0.72 -5.58
N ILE A 97 -10.04 0.35 -6.23
CA ILE A 97 -9.59 -1.04 -6.30
C ILE A 97 -8.72 -1.34 -5.08
N LEU A 98 -9.19 -2.22 -4.18
CA LEU A 98 -8.39 -2.74 -3.07
C LEU A 98 -7.59 -3.98 -3.51
N VAL A 99 -6.28 -3.94 -3.31
CA VAL A 99 -5.34 -5.04 -3.51
C VAL A 99 -4.74 -5.41 -2.16
N ILE A 100 -4.83 -6.69 -1.80
CA ILE A 100 -4.21 -7.21 -0.57
C ILE A 100 -3.02 -8.05 -0.95
N ILE A 101 -1.88 -7.79 -0.31
CA ILE A 101 -0.64 -8.52 -0.54
C ILE A 101 -0.28 -9.30 0.72
N ASP A 102 -0.10 -10.61 0.58
CA ASP A 102 0.57 -11.43 1.58
C ASP A 102 2.04 -11.61 1.19
N PRO A 103 2.98 -10.94 1.88
CA PRO A 103 4.41 -11.08 1.58
C PRO A 103 5.02 -12.36 2.17
N ASN A 104 4.31 -13.10 3.03
CA ASN A 104 4.74 -14.41 3.55
C ASN A 104 3.93 -15.54 2.92
N ASP A 105 3.70 -15.52 1.60
CA ASP A 105 3.27 -16.73 0.89
C ASP A 105 4.44 -17.76 0.92
N SER A 106 4.70 -18.32 2.11
CA SER A 106 5.48 -19.51 2.30
C SER A 106 4.62 -20.61 1.72
N ASP A 107 5.03 -21.13 0.55
CA ASP A 107 4.42 -22.24 -0.15
C ASP A 107 3.86 -23.26 0.85
N HIS A 108 2.57 -23.13 1.18
CA HIS A 108 1.83 -24.28 1.66
C HIS A 108 1.60 -25.11 0.40
N VAL A 109 2.63 -25.89 0.04
CA VAL A 109 2.46 -27.04 -0.84
C VAL A 109 1.41 -27.89 -0.13
N LEU A 110 0.16 -27.77 -0.58
CA LEU A 110 -0.90 -28.70 -0.25
C LEU A 110 -0.48 -30.04 -0.86
N THR A 111 0.34 -30.80 -0.13
CA THR A 111 0.54 -32.22 -0.43
C THR A 111 -0.79 -32.91 -0.17
N GLY A 112 -1.49 -33.22 -1.26
CA GLY A 112 -2.63 -34.14 -1.25
C GLY A 112 -2.22 -35.59 -1.00
#